data_AF-A0AAW5TQU5-F1
#
_entry.id   AF-A0AAW5TQU5-F1
#
_cell.length_a   1.000
_cell.length_b   1.000
_cell.length_c   1.000
_cell.angle_alpha   90.00
_cell.angle_beta   90.00
_cell.angle_gamma   90.00
#
_symmetry.space_group_name_H-M   'P 1'
#
loop_
_entity.id
_entity.type
_entity.pdbx_description
1 polymer ?
#
loop_
_entity_poly.entity_id
_entity_poly.type
_entity_poly.pdbx_seq_one_letter_code
_entity_poly.pdbx_strand_id
1 'polypeptide(L)'
;IVGAGGGSEGAMDAGNMLKPMLARGELRLIGATTLDEYRENIEKDPALERRFQQIFVGEPSVEDTITILRGIAPKYEAHHKVTITDGA
;
A
#
# COMPACT_ATOMS: atom_id res chain seq x y z
N ILE A 1 4.49 -9.65 5.87
CA ILE A 1 4.98 -8.53 6.70
C ILE A 1 3.76 -7.69 7.02
N VAL A 2 3.45 -7.58 8.30
CA VAL A 2 2.16 -7.19 8.93
C VAL A 2 1.22 -6.43 7.97
N GLY A 3 0.13 -7.09 7.55
CA GLY A 3 -0.87 -6.49 6.66
C GLY A 3 -1.04 -7.20 5.31
N ALA A 4 -1.35 -8.49 5.31
CA ALA A 4 -2.12 -9.13 4.24
C ALA A 4 -2.88 -10.30 4.89
N GLY A 5 -4.19 -10.34 4.68
CA GLY A 5 -5.12 -11.18 5.43
C GLY A 5 -4.74 -12.67 5.52
N GLY A 6 -5.23 -13.28 6.59
CA GLY A 6 -5.13 -14.71 6.83
C GLY A 6 -4.09 -15.06 7.87
N GLY A 7 -4.57 -15.40 9.07
CA GLY A 7 -3.77 -16.05 10.12
C GLY A 7 -3.19 -17.35 9.60
N SER A 8 -1.99 -17.27 9.03
CA SER A 8 -1.15 -18.42 8.73
C SER A 8 0.10 -18.32 9.59
N GLU A 9 0.32 -19.35 10.39
CA GLU A 9 1.38 -19.53 11.38
C GLU A 9 2.83 -19.42 10.82
N GLY A 10 3.00 -19.05 9.54
CA GLY A 10 4.30 -18.83 8.88
C GLY A 10 4.77 -17.38 8.80
N ALA A 11 3.96 -16.40 9.23
CA ALA A 11 4.36 -14.98 9.20
C ALA A 11 5.40 -14.58 10.27
N MET A 12 5.75 -15.49 11.18
CA MET A 12 6.48 -15.17 12.42
C MET A 12 8.01 -15.01 12.32
N ASP A 13 8.68 -15.25 11.18
CA ASP A 13 10.15 -15.11 11.12
C ASP A 13 10.67 -14.02 10.16
N ALA A 14 9.89 -13.65 9.14
CA ALA A 14 10.36 -12.67 8.15
C ALA A 14 10.62 -11.28 8.76
N GLY A 15 9.82 -10.86 9.75
CA GLY A 15 9.97 -9.54 10.38
C GLY A 15 11.28 -9.40 11.17
N ASN A 16 11.68 -10.43 11.91
CA ASN A 16 12.91 -10.41 12.71
C ASN A 16 14.17 -10.53 11.84
N MET A 17 14.08 -11.22 10.70
CA MET A 17 15.18 -11.31 9.73
C MET A 17 15.42 -10.00 8.96
N LEU A 18 14.36 -9.22 8.68
CA LEU A 18 14.44 -7.99 7.89
C LEU A 18 14.85 -6.76 8.71
N LYS A 19 14.51 -6.72 10.01
CA LYS A 19 14.85 -5.61 10.92
C LYS A 19 16.34 -5.25 10.92
N PRO A 20 17.30 -6.19 11.03
CA PRO A 20 18.72 -5.87 10.98
C PRO A 20 19.16 -5.26 9.65
N MET A 21 18.64 -5.76 8.53
CA MET A 21 19.00 -5.28 7.18
C MET A 21 18.43 -3.88 6.92
N LEU A 22 17.22 -3.61 7.41
CA LEU A 22 16.61 -2.28 7.39
C LEU A 22 17.37 -1.28 8.25
N ALA A 23 17.79 -1.69 9.46
CA ALA A 23 18.55 -0.83 10.36
C ALA A 23 19.94 -0.46 9.79
N ARG A 24 20.56 -1.37 9.03
CA ARG A 24 21.84 -1.15 8.32
C ARG A 24 21.69 -0.43 6.98
N GLY A 25 20.46 -0.27 6.46
CA GLY A 25 20.21 0.37 5.16
C GLY A 25 20.59 -0.47 3.94
N GLU A 26 20.82 -1.78 4.14
CA GLU A 26 21.18 -2.74 3.08
C GLU A 26 19.97 -3.17 2.24
N LEU A 27 18.76 -2.88 2.74
CA LEU A 27 17.49 -3.21 2.09
C LEU A 27 16.67 -1.94 1.88
N ARG A 28 16.26 -1.70 0.63
CA ARG A 28 15.24 -0.70 0.29
C ARG A 28 13.93 -1.42 0.05
N LEU A 29 12.88 -1.01 0.74
CA LEU A 29 11.54 -1.56 0.54
C LEU A 29 10.51 -0.44 0.56
N ILE A 30 9.36 -0.72 -0.06
CA ILE A 30 8.18 0.13 -0.03
C ILE A 30 7.11 -0.64 0.76
N GLY A 31 6.58 -0.02 1.81
CA GLY A 31 5.46 -0.54 2.58
C GLY A 31 4.17 0.21 2.24
N ALA A 32 3.05 -0.50 2.27
CA ALA A 32 1.71 0.09 2.21
C ALA A 32 0.96 -0.34 3.47
N THR A 33 0.42 0.63 4.20
CA THR A 33 -0.26 0.42 5.48
C THR A 33 -1.40 1.44 5.60
N THR A 34 -2.41 1.11 6.38
CA THR A 34 -3.39 2.11 6.81
C THR A 34 -2.79 3.04 7.88
N LEU A 35 -3.44 4.17 8.12
CA LEU A 35 -2.99 5.14 9.14
C LEU A 35 -3.00 4.52 10.55
N ASP A 36 -3.99 3.69 10.85
CA ASP A 36 -4.14 3.08 12.17
C ASP A 36 -3.05 2.03 12.41
N GLU A 37 -2.80 1.16 11.43
CA GLU A 37 -1.71 0.18 11.50
C GLU A 37 -0.33 0.84 11.60
N TYR A 38 -0.11 1.99 10.94
CA TYR A 38 1.13 2.76 11.04
C TYR A 38 1.35 3.27 12.47
N ARG A 39 0.33 3.89 13.06
CA ARG A 39 0.35 4.39 14.46
C ARG A 39 0.58 3.27 15.46
N GLU A 40 -0.03 2.11 15.23
CA GLU A 40 0.04 1.01 16.17
C GLU A 40 1.37 0.25 16.13
N ASN A 41 1.98 0.12 14.94
CA ASN A 41 3.09 -0.82 14.72
C ASN A 41 4.42 -0.17 14.31
N ILE A 42 4.40 1.00 13.64
CA ILE A 42 5.61 1.65 13.12
C ILE A 42 5.99 2.86 13.96
N GLU A 43 5.03 3.73 14.28
CA GLU A 43 5.25 4.94 15.08
C GLU A 43 5.72 4.63 16.50
N LYS A 44 5.31 3.49 17.07
CA LYS A 44 5.75 3.05 18.40
C LYS A 44 7.17 2.48 18.45
N ASP A 45 7.79 2.20 17.30
CA ASP A 45 9.17 1.69 17.22
C ASP A 45 10.11 2.79 16.69
N PRO A 46 10.89 3.47 17.57
CA PRO A 46 11.76 4.58 17.20
C PRO A 46 12.83 4.21 16.17
N ALA A 47 13.19 2.93 16.03
CA ALA A 47 14.18 2.49 15.05
C ALA A 47 13.56 2.39 13.65
N LEU A 48 12.28 2.03 13.54
CA LEU A 48 11.56 1.94 12.27
C LEU A 48 11.09 3.32 11.80
N GLU A 49 10.53 4.13 12.71
CA GLU A 49 10.06 5.48 12.42
C GLU A 49 11.14 6.35 11.75
N ARG A 50 12.39 6.26 12.21
CA ARG A 50 13.52 7.02 11.64
C ARG A 50 14.03 6.50 10.30
N ARG A 51 13.63 5.30 9.89
CA ARG A 51 14.12 4.63 8.67
C ARG A 51 13.08 4.62 7.56
N PHE A 52 11.80 4.69 7.91
CA PHE A 52 10.72 4.86 6.95
C PHE A 52 10.44 6.33 6.71
N GLN A 53 10.42 6.73 5.44
CA GLN A 53 9.85 8.01 5.04
C GLN A 53 8.34 7.82 4.89
N GLN A 54 7.55 8.49 5.75
CA GLN A 54 6.10 8.49 5.57
C GLN A 54 5.74 9.33 4.33
N ILE A 55 4.98 8.71 3.42
CA ILE A 55 4.33 9.39 2.31
C ILE A 55 2.84 9.19 2.51
N PHE A 56 2.14 10.29 2.79
CA PHE A 56 0.69 10.26 2.94
C PHE A 56 0.04 10.16 1.55
N VAL A 57 -0.77 9.13 1.34
CA VAL A 57 -1.58 8.95 0.14
C VAL A 57 -3.03 9.21 0.53
N GLY A 58 -3.53 10.39 0.15
CA GLY A 58 -4.92 10.76 0.36
C GLY A 58 -5.84 10.10 -0.67
N GLU A 59 -7.15 10.13 -0.38
CA GLU A 59 -8.17 9.77 -1.36
C GLU A 59 -8.11 10.75 -2.56
N PRO A 60 -8.23 10.26 -3.81
CA PRO A 60 -8.28 11.13 -4.97
C PRO A 60 -9.48 12.09 -4.91
N SER A 61 -9.33 13.27 -5.50
CA SER A 61 -10.47 14.17 -5.69
C SER A 61 -11.49 13.54 -6.66
N VAL A 62 -12.70 14.09 -6.72
CA VAL A 62 -13.72 13.64 -7.69
C VAL A 62 -13.20 13.78 -9.13
N GLU A 63 -12.52 14.89 -9.45
CA GLU A 63 -11.95 15.13 -10.79
C GLU A 63 -10.83 14.14 -11.13
N ASP A 64 -9.94 13.85 -10.17
CA ASP A 64 -8.88 12.85 -10.33
C ASP A 64 -9.48 11.45 -10.48
N THR A 65 -10.52 11.13 -9.72
CA THR A 65 -11.23 9.86 -9.79
C THR A 65 -11.86 9.66 -11.17
N ILE A 66 -12.55 10.67 -11.71
CA ILE A 66 -13.10 10.62 -13.07
C ILE A 66 -11.98 10.38 -14.08
N THR A 67 -10.83 11.04 -13.92
CA THR A 67 -9.68 10.87 -14.81
C THR A 67 -9.10 9.46 -14.74
N ILE A 68 -8.94 8.92 -13.53
CA ILE A 68 -8.49 7.54 -13.29
C ILE A 68 -9.47 6.55 -13.94
N LEU A 69 -10.77 6.74 -13.74
CA LEU A 69 -11.82 5.88 -14.30
C LEU A 69 -11.81 5.90 -15.83
N ARG A 70 -11.69 7.08 -16.46
CA ARG A 70 -11.54 7.20 -17.91
C ARG A 70 -10.27 6.53 -18.42
N GLY A 71 -9.17 6.57 -17.65
CA GLY A 71 -7.92 5.89 -17.98
C GLY A 71 -8.01 4.36 -17.94
N ILE A 72 -8.84 3.79 -17.07
CA ILE A 72 -9.03 2.33 -16.97
C ILE A 72 -10.17 1.80 -17.84
N ALA A 73 -11.13 2.66 -18.23
CA ALA A 73 -12.32 2.28 -18.98
C ALA A 73 -12.04 1.40 -20.22
N PRO A 74 -11.05 1.70 -21.10
CA PRO A 74 -10.77 0.87 -22.27
C PRO A 74 -10.40 -0.58 -21.94
N LYS A 75 -9.72 -0.80 -20.80
CA LYS A 75 -9.37 -2.15 -20.32
C LYS A 75 -10.61 -2.91 -19.89
N TYR A 76 -11.54 -2.23 -19.21
CA TYR A 76 -12.80 -2.83 -18.77
C TYR A 76 -13.75 -3.10 -19.94
N GLU A 77 -13.87 -2.17 -20.89
CA GLU A 77 -14.65 -2.35 -22.11
C GLU A 77 -14.18 -3.57 -22.91
N ALA A 78 -12.86 -3.71 -23.10
CA ALA A 78 -12.28 -4.87 -23.78
C ALA A 78 -12.55 -6.19 -23.03
N HIS A 79 -12.46 -6.18 -21.70
CA HIS A 79 -12.70 -7.36 -20.88
C HIS A 79 -14.18 -7.78 -20.90
N HIS A 80 -15.10 -6.83 -20.79
CA HIS A 80 -16.54 -7.09 -20.67
C HIS A 80 -17.31 -7.03 -21.99
N LYS A 81 -16.68 -6.61 -23.09
CA LYS A 81 -17.29 -6.44 -24.42
C LYS A 81 -18.48 -5.48 -24.40
N VAL A 82 -18.38 -4.43 -23.60
CA VAL A 82 -19.37 -3.35 -23.49
C VAL A 82 -18.70 -2.02 -23.80
N THR A 83 -19.51 -0.99 -24.07
CA THR A 83 -19.08 0.40 -24.16
C THR A 83 -19.58 1.15 -22.94
N ILE A 84 -18.71 1.87 -22.25
CA ILE A 84 -19.02 2.66 -21.05
C ILE A 84 -19.22 4.11 -21.50
N THR A 85 -20.43 4.66 -21.28
CA THR A 85 -20.73 6.05 -21.64
C THR A 85 -20.40 7.00 -20.50
N ASP A 86 -19.92 8.20 -20.85
CA ASP A 86 -19.39 9.20 -19.92
C ASP A 86 -20.47 9.96 -19.11
N GLY A 87 -21.76 9.68 -19.35
CA GLY A 87 -22.90 10.38 -18.75
C GLY A 87 -23.77 9.51 -17.83
N ALA A 88 -23.21 8.45 -17.25
CA ALA A 88 -23.86 7.65 -16.21
C ALA A 88 -23.77 8.33 -14.82
#